data_AF-A0A2U0DS32-F1
#
_entry.id   AF-A0A2U0DS32-F1
#
_cell.length_a   1.000
_cell.length_b   1.000
_cell.length_c   1.000
_cell.angle_alpha   90.00
_cell.angle_beta   90.00
_cell.angle_gamma   90.00
#
_symmetry.space_group_name_H-M   'P 1'
#
loop_
_entity.id
_entity.type
_entity.pdbx_description
1 polymer ?
#
loop_
_entity_poly.entity_id
_entity_poly.type
_entity_poly.pdbx_seq_one_letter_code
_entity_poly.pdbx_strand_id
1 'polypeptide(L)'
;MKRQLIKIAVIFVIFLTGSMLYFQWSMREAEKQDQYEEPLFQNNIVIKGIIDDISDSGNHCFNIIYLKSFKSTAHYFNPFRKNTFPYAINGRNCEIYSWACVHDVERGDSIIIDSNKRSFLIIKKDTVNNLRKDLSFVDGELNYIKEHSKLKF
;
A
#
# COMPACT_ATOMS: atom_id res chain seq x y z
N MET A 1 -8.99 51.36 13.52
CA MET A 1 -9.16 50.62 12.25
C MET A 1 -7.85 50.30 11.53
N LYS A 2 -7.04 51.29 11.08
CA LYS A 2 -5.79 51.05 10.32
C LYS A 2 -4.76 50.11 11.00
N ARG A 3 -4.55 50.25 12.32
CA ARG A 3 -3.61 49.39 13.08
C ARG A 3 -4.05 47.92 13.14
N GLN A 4 -5.36 47.65 13.12
CA GLN A 4 -5.89 46.27 13.09
C GLN A 4 -5.70 45.65 11.71
N LEU A 5 -5.93 46.42 10.64
CA LEU A 5 -5.67 45.97 9.27
C LEU A 5 -4.18 45.62 9.05
N ILE A 6 -3.25 46.42 9.60
CA ILE A 6 -1.82 46.11 9.55
C ILE A 6 -1.48 44.81 10.28
N LYS A 7 -2.05 44.59 11.48
CA LYS A 7 -1.84 43.34 12.23
C LYS A 7 -2.37 42.12 11.47
N ILE A 8 -3.56 42.23 10.89
CA ILE A 8 -4.16 41.18 10.07
C ILE A 8 -3.29 40.90 8.84
N ALA A 9 -2.81 41.95 8.15
CA ALA A 9 -1.92 41.80 7.00
C ALA A 9 -0.61 41.09 7.37
N VAL A 10 0.01 41.42 8.51
CA VAL A 10 1.23 40.76 8.98
C VAL A 10 0.98 39.27 9.29
N ILE A 11 -0.09 38.95 10.00
CA ILE A 11 -0.45 37.55 10.29
C ILE A 11 -0.72 36.78 9.00
N PHE A 12 -1.42 37.39 8.05
CA PHE A 12 -1.72 36.79 6.76
C PHE A 12 -0.45 36.50 5.96
N VAL A 13 0.51 37.44 5.94
CA VAL A 13 1.81 37.23 5.30
C VAL A 13 2.58 36.09 5.97
N ILE A 14 2.62 36.03 7.29
CA ILE A 14 3.28 34.93 8.03
C ILE A 14 2.62 33.59 7.71
N PHE A 15 1.29 33.54 7.61
CA PHE A 15 0.57 32.33 7.24
C PHE A 15 0.90 31.88 5.81
N LEU A 16 0.95 32.82 4.85
CA LEU A 16 1.31 32.49 3.47
C LEU A 16 2.76 32.02 3.35
N THR A 17 3.70 32.67 4.02
CA THR A 17 5.11 32.24 3.98
C THR A 17 5.31 30.91 4.71
N GLY A 18 4.67 30.72 5.87
CA GLY A 18 4.71 29.48 6.62
C GLY A 18 4.11 28.30 5.84
N SER A 19 2.95 28.50 5.21
CA SER A 19 2.33 27.46 4.37
C SER A 19 3.20 27.12 3.16
N MET A 20 3.79 28.12 2.49
CA MET A 20 4.71 27.88 1.37
C MET A 20 5.93 27.04 1.78
N LEU A 21 6.55 27.34 2.93
CA LEU A 21 7.67 26.56 3.46
C LEU A 21 7.24 25.13 3.84
N TYR A 22 6.06 24.98 4.45
CA TYR A 22 5.51 23.67 4.78
C TYR A 22 5.26 22.82 3.53
N PHE A 23 4.67 23.41 2.47
CA PHE A 23 4.47 22.71 1.20
C PHE A 23 5.79 22.29 0.57
N GLN A 24 6.81 23.16 0.57
CA GLN A 24 8.14 22.81 0.04
C GLN A 24 8.78 21.67 0.83
N TRP A 25 8.67 21.68 2.15
CA TRP A 25 9.16 20.60 2.99
C TRP A 25 8.41 19.29 2.73
N SER A 26 7.07 19.34 2.70
CA SER A 26 6.21 18.19 2.42
C SER A 26 6.50 17.57 1.05
N MET A 27 6.71 18.38 0.01
CA MET A 27 7.06 17.88 -1.34
C MET A 27 8.42 17.19 -1.35
N ARG A 28 9.42 17.72 -0.62
CA ARG A 28 10.74 17.08 -0.51
C ARG A 28 10.67 15.74 0.21
N GLU A 29 9.85 15.62 1.25
CA GLU A 29 9.67 14.34 1.94
C GLU A 29 8.93 13.33 1.06
N ALA A 30 7.93 13.75 0.29
CA ALA A 30 7.27 12.91 -0.70
C ALA A 30 8.25 12.42 -1.78
N GLU A 31 9.09 13.30 -2.32
CA GLU A 31 10.11 12.94 -3.32
C GLU A 31 11.14 11.93 -2.78
N LYS A 32 11.57 12.09 -1.53
CA LYS A 32 12.45 11.12 -0.87
C LYS A 32 11.78 9.75 -0.70
N GLN A 33 10.49 9.73 -0.36
CA GLN A 33 9.73 8.49 -0.26
C GLN A 33 9.64 7.82 -1.63
N ASP A 34 9.29 8.56 -2.68
CA ASP A 34 9.23 8.03 -4.05
C ASP A 34 10.57 7.44 -4.50
N GLN A 35 11.68 8.16 -4.27
CA GLN A 35 13.03 7.67 -4.58
C GLN A 35 13.40 6.38 -3.83
N TYR A 36 12.87 6.19 -2.62
CA TYR A 36 13.07 4.97 -1.84
C TYR A 36 12.19 3.81 -2.32
N GLU A 37 10.92 4.08 -2.63
CA GLU A 37 9.92 3.06 -2.98
C GLU A 37 10.01 2.60 -4.45
N GLU A 38 10.30 3.51 -5.38
CA GLU A 38 10.25 3.26 -6.82
C GLU A 38 11.13 2.09 -7.26
N PRO A 39 12.40 1.97 -6.81
CA PRO A 39 13.24 0.83 -7.17
C PRO A 39 12.70 -0.51 -6.65
N LEU A 40 11.96 -0.49 -5.55
CA LEU A 40 11.37 -1.70 -4.96
C LEU A 40 10.14 -2.17 -5.74
N PHE A 41 9.41 -1.27 -6.38
CA PHE A 41 8.26 -1.60 -7.25
C PHE A 41 8.67 -1.91 -8.71
N GLN A 42 9.74 -1.30 -9.23
CA GLN A 42 10.25 -1.56 -10.58
C GLN A 42 11.05 -2.87 -10.68
N ASN A 43 10.49 -3.96 -10.16
CA ASN A 43 11.15 -5.26 -10.02
C ASN A 43 10.62 -6.34 -11.00
N ASN A 44 9.72 -5.99 -11.93
CA ASN A 44 9.09 -6.88 -12.91
C ASN A 44 8.30 -8.07 -12.31
N ILE A 45 7.87 -7.97 -11.05
CA ILE A 45 7.06 -8.99 -10.40
C ILE A 45 5.60 -8.85 -10.82
N VAL A 46 5.10 -9.91 -11.44
CA VAL A 46 3.67 -10.08 -11.72
C VAL A 46 3.19 -11.28 -10.94
N ILE A 47 2.08 -11.14 -10.21
CA ILE A 47 1.46 -12.24 -9.47
C ILE A 47 0.03 -12.40 -9.97
N LYS A 48 -0.38 -13.63 -10.25
CA LYS A 48 -1.75 -13.99 -10.62
C LYS A 48 -2.18 -15.18 -9.79
N GLY A 49 -3.23 -15.06 -9.00
CA GLY A 49 -3.67 -16.16 -8.13
C GLY A 49 -5.12 -16.01 -7.69
N ILE A 50 -5.58 -16.98 -6.92
CA ILE A 50 -6.94 -17.02 -6.37
C ILE A 50 -6.85 -16.84 -4.86
N ILE A 51 -7.71 -16.01 -4.28
CA ILE A 51 -7.80 -15.85 -2.84
C ILE A 51 -8.22 -17.18 -2.20
N ASP A 52 -7.36 -17.72 -1.35
CA ASP A 52 -7.64 -18.88 -0.53
C ASP A 52 -8.26 -18.49 0.80
N ASP A 53 -7.68 -17.47 1.44
CA ASP A 53 -8.04 -17.05 2.78
C ASP A 53 -7.72 -15.56 3.00
N ILE A 54 -8.36 -14.96 4.00
CA ILE A 54 -8.20 -13.55 4.38
C ILE A 54 -8.13 -13.48 5.90
N SER A 55 -7.15 -12.75 6.42
CA SER A 55 -7.00 -12.46 7.84
C SER A 55 -7.12 -10.96 8.07
N ASP A 56 -8.24 -10.55 8.67
CA ASP A 56 -8.57 -9.15 8.96
C ASP A 56 -8.06 -8.72 10.33
N SER A 57 -7.28 -7.63 10.35
CA SER A 57 -6.78 -7.03 11.59
C SER A 57 -7.87 -6.32 12.38
N GLY A 58 -8.99 -5.97 11.73
CA GLY A 58 -10.01 -5.08 12.31
C GLY A 58 -9.58 -3.61 12.37
N ASN A 59 -8.34 -3.27 11.96
CA ASN A 59 -7.85 -1.90 11.94
C ASN A 59 -7.95 -1.31 10.54
N HIS A 60 -8.78 -0.28 10.37
CA HIS A 60 -8.88 0.52 9.14
C HIS A 60 -8.89 -0.29 7.82
N CYS A 61 -9.51 -1.47 7.82
CA CYS A 61 -9.56 -2.38 6.66
C CYS A 61 -8.22 -3.03 6.25
N PHE A 62 -7.25 -3.14 7.15
CA PHE A 62 -6.03 -3.87 6.87
C PHE A 62 -6.20 -5.38 6.99
N ASN A 63 -5.73 -6.11 5.99
CA ASN A 63 -5.81 -7.55 5.95
C ASN A 63 -4.66 -8.21 5.18
N ILE A 64 -4.38 -9.45 5.59
CA ILE A 64 -3.46 -10.36 4.91
C ILE A 64 -4.31 -11.27 4.02
N ILE A 65 -4.06 -11.22 2.71
CA ILE A 65 -4.72 -12.04 1.71
C ILE A 65 -3.77 -13.17 1.31
N TYR A 66 -4.21 -14.41 1.51
CA TYR A 66 -3.44 -15.61 1.16
C TYR A 66 -3.89 -16.11 -0.21
N LEU A 67 -2.94 -16.36 -1.11
CA LEU A 67 -3.24 -16.90 -2.42
C LEU A 67 -3.01 -18.41 -2.49
N LYS A 68 -3.90 -19.11 -3.20
CA LYS A 68 -3.67 -20.47 -3.72
C LYS A 68 -3.48 -20.45 -5.23
N SER A 69 -2.85 -21.50 -5.73
CA SER A 69 -2.69 -21.77 -7.16
C SER A 69 -2.17 -20.56 -7.95
N PHE A 70 -1.27 -19.77 -7.35
CA PHE A 70 -0.74 -18.57 -7.98
C PHE A 70 0.41 -18.87 -8.93
N LYS A 71 0.60 -17.99 -9.89
CA LYS A 71 1.79 -17.90 -10.73
C LYS A 71 2.45 -16.56 -10.47
N SER A 72 3.78 -16.56 -10.37
CA SER A 72 4.56 -15.35 -10.31
C SER A 72 5.77 -15.43 -11.22
N THR A 73 6.25 -14.28 -11.68
CA THR A 73 7.55 -14.16 -12.35
C THR A 73 8.73 -14.38 -11.39
N ALA A 74 8.52 -14.28 -10.07
CA ALA A 74 9.51 -14.60 -9.04
C ALA A 74 9.08 -15.78 -8.17
N HIS A 75 10.03 -16.65 -7.82
CA HIS A 75 9.77 -17.78 -6.91
C HIS A 75 9.95 -17.40 -5.42
N TYR A 76 10.78 -16.41 -5.15
CA TYR A 76 11.02 -15.87 -3.81
C TYR A 76 11.10 -14.36 -3.89
N PHE A 77 10.39 -13.68 -3.00
CA PHE A 77 10.45 -12.24 -2.86
C PHE A 77 9.90 -11.84 -1.50
N ASN A 78 10.75 -11.36 -0.60
CA ASN A 78 10.32 -10.81 0.68
C ASN A 78 11.32 -9.71 1.10
N PRO A 79 11.22 -8.49 0.55
CA PRO A 79 12.11 -7.42 0.91
C PRO A 79 11.74 -6.91 2.31
N PHE A 80 12.24 -7.56 3.35
CA PHE A 80 12.10 -7.06 4.72
C PHE A 80 12.95 -5.78 4.88
N ARG A 81 12.30 -4.63 5.00
CA ARG A 81 12.93 -3.33 5.25
C ARG A 81 12.19 -2.59 6.37
N LYS A 82 12.52 -1.30 6.56
CA LYS A 82 11.91 -0.40 7.57
C LYS A 82 10.37 -0.39 7.49
N ASN A 83 9.82 -0.51 6.29
CA ASN A 83 8.39 -0.59 6.02
C ASN A 83 8.08 -1.95 5.37
N THR A 84 6.87 -2.45 5.55
CA THR A 84 6.49 -3.75 4.99
C THR A 84 6.07 -3.59 3.54
N PHE A 85 6.72 -4.34 2.65
CA PHE A 85 6.37 -4.35 1.23
C PHE A 85 5.01 -5.04 1.03
N PRO A 86 4.12 -4.58 0.14
CA PRO A 86 2.71 -5.01 0.11
C PRO A 86 2.45 -6.47 -0.31
N TYR A 87 3.49 -7.25 -0.60
CA TYR A 87 3.35 -8.68 -0.84
C TYR A 87 4.66 -9.41 -0.58
N ALA A 88 4.56 -10.69 -0.30
CA ALA A 88 5.69 -11.59 -0.16
C ALA A 88 5.40 -12.94 -0.83
N ILE A 89 6.45 -13.56 -1.37
CA ILE A 89 6.43 -14.83 -2.08
C ILE A 89 7.50 -15.73 -1.47
N ASN A 90 7.12 -16.94 -1.07
CA ASN A 90 8.02 -17.97 -0.59
C ASN A 90 7.62 -19.31 -1.21
N GLY A 91 8.19 -19.59 -2.39
CA GLY A 91 7.88 -20.78 -3.16
C GLY A 91 6.41 -20.89 -3.54
N ARG A 92 5.67 -21.79 -2.88
CA ARG A 92 4.25 -22.04 -3.16
C ARG A 92 3.29 -21.20 -2.32
N ASN A 93 3.83 -20.35 -1.46
CA ASN A 93 3.05 -19.46 -0.60
C ASN A 93 3.21 -18.03 -1.07
N CYS A 94 2.09 -17.30 -1.16
CA CYS A 94 2.07 -15.88 -1.49
C CYS A 94 1.07 -15.19 -0.58
N GLU A 95 1.51 -14.06 -0.01
CA GLU A 95 0.72 -13.19 0.84
C GLU A 95 0.70 -11.79 0.24
N ILE A 96 -0.44 -11.12 0.38
CA ILE A 96 -0.62 -9.72 0.01
C ILE A 96 -1.10 -9.00 1.27
N TYR A 97 -0.44 -7.89 1.59
CA TYR A 97 -0.76 -7.04 2.72
C TYR A 97 -1.45 -5.81 2.15
N SER A 98 -2.76 -5.67 2.41
CA SER A 98 -3.59 -4.69 1.72
C SER A 98 -4.51 -3.95 2.68
N TRP A 99 -4.86 -2.71 2.32
CA TRP A 99 -5.94 -1.92 2.94
C TRP A 99 -7.27 -2.15 2.21
N ALA A 100 -7.48 -3.36 1.69
CA ALA A 100 -8.69 -3.70 0.97
C ALA A 100 -9.71 -4.27 1.94
N CYS A 101 -10.74 -3.50 2.29
CA CYS A 101 -11.75 -3.94 3.25
C CYS A 101 -12.28 -5.34 2.96
N VAL A 102 -12.64 -6.09 3.99
CA VAL A 102 -13.17 -7.47 3.85
C VAL A 102 -14.42 -7.58 2.97
N HIS A 103 -15.16 -6.49 2.73
CA HIS A 103 -16.27 -6.46 1.77
C HIS A 103 -15.79 -6.31 0.31
N ASP A 104 -14.55 -5.84 0.09
CA ASP A 104 -13.93 -5.69 -1.22
C ASP A 104 -13.24 -6.95 -1.70
N VAL A 105 -12.99 -7.93 -0.84
CA VAL A 105 -12.24 -9.17 -1.16
C VAL A 105 -12.93 -10.39 -0.58
N GLU A 106 -13.07 -11.44 -1.39
CA GLU A 106 -13.68 -12.70 -0.93
C GLU A 106 -12.87 -13.91 -1.38
N ARG A 107 -12.95 -15.01 -0.62
CA ARG A 107 -12.41 -16.30 -1.05
C ARG A 107 -12.96 -16.69 -2.41
N GLY A 108 -12.06 -17.08 -3.31
CA GLY A 108 -12.38 -17.42 -4.71
C GLY A 108 -12.22 -16.27 -5.69
N ASP A 109 -12.11 -15.01 -5.25
CA ASP A 109 -11.75 -13.90 -6.13
C ASP A 109 -10.36 -14.12 -6.73
N SER A 110 -10.15 -13.62 -7.95
CA SER A 110 -8.84 -13.65 -8.60
C SER A 110 -8.10 -12.34 -8.36
N ILE A 111 -6.81 -12.41 -8.13
CA ILE A 111 -5.94 -11.24 -7.95
C ILE A 111 -4.90 -11.19 -9.06
N ILE A 112 -4.64 -9.98 -9.55
CA ILE A 112 -3.50 -9.65 -10.40
C ILE A 112 -2.72 -8.49 -9.77
N ILE A 113 -1.44 -8.73 -9.50
CA ILE A 113 -0.46 -7.72 -9.08
C ILE A 113 0.51 -7.49 -10.24
N ASP A 114 0.80 -6.22 -10.51
CA ASP A 114 1.84 -5.78 -11.43
C ASP A 114 2.68 -4.72 -10.70
N SER A 115 3.90 -5.10 -10.31
CA SER A 115 4.81 -4.30 -9.50
C SER A 115 5.16 -2.99 -10.20
N ASN A 116 5.46 -3.04 -11.51
CA ASN A 116 5.93 -1.90 -12.28
C ASN A 116 4.83 -0.86 -12.45
N LYS A 117 3.57 -1.31 -12.50
CA LYS A 117 2.40 -0.43 -12.55
C LYS A 117 1.90 -0.03 -11.15
N ARG A 118 2.54 -0.50 -10.09
CA ARG A 118 2.07 -0.41 -8.70
C ARG A 118 0.58 -0.75 -8.58
N SER A 119 0.13 -1.78 -9.30
CA SER A 119 -1.32 -2.05 -9.43
C SER A 119 -1.72 -3.35 -8.76
N PHE A 120 -2.85 -3.30 -8.07
CA PHE A 120 -3.54 -4.41 -7.42
C PHE A 120 -4.96 -4.50 -7.99
N LEU A 121 -5.24 -5.54 -8.75
CA LEU A 121 -6.54 -5.78 -9.37
C LEU A 121 -7.21 -7.00 -8.72
N ILE A 122 -8.40 -6.79 -8.19
CA ILE A 122 -9.29 -7.83 -7.70
C ILE A 122 -10.37 -8.07 -8.76
N ILE A 123 -10.48 -9.30 -9.23
CA ILE A 123 -11.47 -9.76 -10.19
C ILE A 123 -12.48 -10.60 -9.41
N LYS A 124 -13.72 -10.09 -9.34
CA LYS A 124 -14.79 -10.71 -8.57
C LYS A 124 -15.27 -12.00 -9.24
N LYS A 125 -15.42 -13.07 -8.45
CA LYS A 125 -15.89 -14.37 -8.99
C LYS A 125 -17.36 -14.32 -9.46
N ASP A 126 -18.20 -13.56 -8.76
CA ASP A 126 -19.66 -13.54 -8.96
C ASP A 126 -20.17 -12.28 -9.65
N THR A 127 -19.29 -11.34 -10.03
CA THR A 127 -19.69 -10.06 -10.62
C THR A 127 -18.71 -9.59 -11.69
N VAL A 128 -19.17 -8.70 -12.58
CA VAL A 128 -18.30 -8.04 -13.58
C VAL A 128 -17.53 -6.85 -12.97
N ASN A 129 -17.84 -6.47 -11.72
CA ASN A 129 -17.23 -5.32 -11.07
C ASN A 129 -15.86 -5.69 -10.51
N ASN A 130 -14.83 -5.36 -11.27
CA ASN A 130 -13.45 -5.51 -10.83
C ASN A 130 -13.00 -4.27 -10.05
N LEU A 131 -12.21 -4.47 -9.00
CA LEU A 131 -11.69 -3.40 -8.17
C LEU A 131 -10.19 -3.24 -8.41
N ARG A 132 -9.78 -2.06 -8.85
CA ARG A 132 -8.36 -1.70 -8.95
C ARG A 132 -8.00 -0.78 -7.80
N LYS A 133 -6.88 -1.08 -7.15
CA LYS A 133 -6.22 -0.23 -6.16
C LYS A 133 -4.74 -0.11 -6.49
N ASP A 134 -4.10 0.88 -5.89
CA ASP A 134 -2.66 1.05 -5.98
C ASP A 134 -1.97 0.23 -4.89
N LEU A 135 -0.77 -0.24 -5.19
CA LEU A 135 0.13 -0.86 -4.23
C LEU A 135 0.92 0.23 -3.53
N SER A 136 0.81 0.28 -2.21
CA SER A 136 1.61 1.13 -1.35
C SER A 136 2.33 0.28 -0.32
N PHE A 137 3.40 0.81 0.27
CA PHE A 137 3.97 0.19 1.46
C PHE A 137 2.93 0.13 2.59
N VAL A 138 3.09 -0.85 3.45
CA VAL A 138 2.27 -1.03 4.63
C VAL A 138 3.01 -0.49 5.84
N ASP A 139 2.43 0.55 6.42
CA ASP A 139 2.88 1.21 7.63
C ASP A 139 1.90 0.93 8.77
N GLY A 140 2.38 0.88 10.02
CA GLY A 140 1.55 0.72 11.22
C GLY A 140 1.11 -0.72 11.55
N GLU A 141 1.13 -1.64 10.59
CA GLU A 141 0.58 -3.01 10.76
C GLU A 141 1.65 -4.11 10.89
N LEU A 142 2.92 -3.73 11.09
CA LEU A 142 4.04 -4.68 11.13
C LEU A 142 3.87 -5.77 12.20
N ASN A 143 3.36 -5.43 13.37
CA ASN A 143 3.17 -6.41 14.44
C ASN A 143 2.10 -7.44 14.07
N TYR A 144 0.97 -6.98 13.54
CA TYR A 144 -0.10 -7.85 13.08
C TYR A 144 0.38 -8.80 11.99
N ILE A 145 1.14 -8.28 11.01
CA ILE A 145 1.75 -9.07 9.95
C ILE A 145 2.69 -10.15 10.51
N LYS A 146 3.55 -9.80 11.48
CA LYS A 146 4.47 -10.78 12.11
C LYS A 146 3.75 -11.90 12.83
N GLU A 147 2.63 -11.59 13.49
CA GLU A 147 1.85 -12.58 14.25
C GLU A 147 1.00 -13.49 13.37
N HIS A 148 0.49 -12.98 12.24
CA HIS A 148 -0.51 -13.69 11.43
C HIS A 148 0.04 -14.22 10.10
N SER A 149 1.20 -13.72 9.64
CA SER A 149 1.83 -14.21 8.41
C SER A 149 2.20 -15.69 8.51
N LYS A 150 1.82 -16.46 7.50
CA LYS A 150 2.24 -17.86 7.29
C LYS A 150 3.64 -17.93 6.68
N LEU A 151 4.13 -16.83 6.08
CA LEU A 151 5.45 -16.74 5.47
C LEU A 151 6.61 -16.58 6.46
N LYS A 152 6.31 -16.34 7.75
CA LYS A 152 7.25 -16.14 8.87
C LYS A 152 8.41 -15.21 8.51
N PHE A 153 8.31 -13.97 8.97
CA PHE A 153 9.38 -12.98 8.90
C PHE A 153 10.51 -13.28 9.89
#